data_AF-A0T2U5-F1
#
_entry.id   AF-A0T2U5-F1
#
_cell.length_a   1.000
_cell.length_b   1.000
_cell.length_c   1.000
_cell.angle_alpha   90.00
_cell.angle_beta   90.00
_cell.angle_gamma   90.00
#
_symmetry.space_group_name_H-M   'P 1'
#
loop_
_entity.id
_entity.type
_entity.pdbx_description
1 polymer ?
#
loop_
_entity_poly.entity_id
_entity_poly.type
_entity_poly.pdbx_seq_one_letter_code
_entity_poly.pdbx_strand_id
1 'polypeptide(L)' 'MTSPMGTKSILLSRRPRDDDSKVGFGKWPFMTTHTWGEDPRGTWVLEVGFQGDEPQRGVLKEWTLMLHGTQSAPYID' A
#
# COMPACT_ATOMS: atom_id res chain seq x y z
N MET A 1 -3.86 1.30 -0.88
CA MET A 1 -3.93 -0.13 -1.26
C MET A 1 -5.28 -0.65 -0.86
N THR A 2 -5.94 -1.37 -1.75
CA THR A 2 -7.27 -1.95 -1.51
C THR A 2 -7.14 -3.48 -1.53
N SER A 3 -7.67 -4.12 -0.49
CA SER A 3 -7.67 -5.58 -0.37
C SER A 3 -8.74 -6.22 -1.29
N PRO A 4 -8.66 -7.54 -1.52
CA PRO A 4 -9.69 -8.27 -2.29
C PRO A 4 -11.10 -8.17 -1.68
N MET A 5 -11.19 -7.99 -0.36
CA MET A 5 -12.47 -7.81 0.34
C MET A 5 -12.95 -6.35 0.37
N GLY A 6 -12.20 -5.42 -0.24
CA GLY A 6 -12.61 -4.03 -0.45
C GLY A 6 -12.10 -3.03 0.59
N THR A 7 -11.31 -3.45 1.57
CA THR A 7 -10.75 -2.55 2.59
C THR A 7 -9.67 -1.68 1.99
N LYS A 8 -9.83 -0.35 2.12
CA LYS A 8 -8.89 0.65 1.61
C LYS A 8 -7.97 1.14 2.73
N SER A 9 -6.67 0.94 2.54
CA SER A 9 -5.61 1.46 3.42
C SER A 9 -4.82 2.59 2.75
N ILE A 10 -4.71 3.71 3.45
CA ILE A 10 -3.82 4.81 3.07
C ILE A 10 -2.41 4.43 3.55
N LEU A 11 -1.51 4.12 2.61
CA LEU A 11 -0.13 3.76 2.92
C LEU A 11 0.74 4.99 3.16
N LEU A 12 0.43 6.10 2.49
CA LEU A 12 1.09 7.39 2.65
C LEU A 12 0.12 8.51 2.29
N SER A 13 0.00 9.49 3.18
CA SER A 13 -0.72 10.74 2.91
C SER A 13 0.24 11.79 2.34
N ARG A 14 -0.29 12.78 1.61
CA ARG A 14 0.49 13.92 1.12
C ARG A 14 1.27 14.59 2.26
N ARG A 15 2.55 14.86 2.01
CA ARG A 15 3.45 15.59 2.94
C ARG A 15 3.92 16.89 2.29
N PRO A 16 3.25 18.04 2.49
CA PRO A 16 3.54 19.28 1.75
C PRO A 16 4.93 19.89 1.97
N ARG A 17 5.68 19.43 2.99
CA ARG A 17 7.03 19.90 3.32
C ARG A 17 8.13 18.89 2.97
N ASP A 18 7.76 17.80 2.31
CA ASP A 18 8.68 16.73 1.93
C ASP A 18 9.20 16.99 0.51
N ASP A 19 10.51 17.18 0.37
CA ASP A 19 11.19 17.28 -0.94
C ASP A 19 11.80 15.92 -1.28
N ASP A 20 10.96 15.02 -1.78
CA ASP A 20 11.32 13.66 -2.18
C ASP A 20 11.79 13.55 -3.64
N SER A 21 11.91 14.69 -4.33
CA SER A 21 12.20 14.80 -5.78
C SER A 21 13.51 14.13 -6.22
N LYS A 22 14.42 13.87 -5.29
CA LYS A 22 15.76 13.31 -5.56
C LYS A 22 15.85 11.80 -5.38
N VAL A 23 15.10 11.22 -4.45
CA VAL A 23 15.30 9.82 -4.00
C VAL A 23 14.02 8.99 -4.12
N GLY A 24 12.84 9.58 -3.91
CA GLY A 24 11.58 8.86 -3.82
C GLY A 24 11.62 7.74 -2.76
N PHE A 25 10.94 6.63 -3.04
CA PHE A 25 10.87 5.47 -2.15
C PHE A 25 11.72 4.31 -2.66
N GLY A 26 12.93 4.17 -2.11
CA GLY A 26 13.81 3.02 -2.36
C GLY A 26 13.49 1.86 -1.41
N LYS A 27 12.85 0.81 -1.91
CA LYS A 27 12.51 -0.43 -1.15
C LYS A 27 11.83 -0.14 0.21
N TRP A 28 11.01 0.90 0.27
CA TRP A 28 10.38 1.33 1.52
C TRP A 28 9.22 0.38 1.90
N PRO A 29 9.23 -0.23 3.10
CA PRO A 29 8.22 -1.21 3.49
C PRO A 29 7.00 -0.53 4.10
N PHE A 30 6.10 -0.02 3.24
CA PHE A 30 4.78 0.40 3.71
C PHE A 30 3.99 -0.79 4.26
N MET A 31 3.29 -0.58 5.38
CA MET A 31 2.54 -1.63 6.08
C MET A 31 1.16 -1.12 6.49
N THR A 32 0.19 -2.02 6.58
CA THR A 32 -1.14 -1.74 7.13
C THR A 32 -1.64 -2.95 7.92
N THR A 33 -2.40 -2.70 8.98
CA THR A 33 -3.11 -3.73 9.76
C THR A 33 -4.63 -3.68 9.52
N HIS A 34 -5.12 -2.79 8.66
CA HIS A 34 -6.57 -2.61 8.46
C HIS A 34 -7.24 -3.85 7.87
N THR A 35 -6.48 -4.70 7.18
CA THR A 35 -6.97 -5.91 6.50
C THR A 35 -6.82 -7.16 7.37
N TRP A 36 -6.62 -7.01 8.68
CA TRP A 36 -6.40 -8.13 9.59
C TRP A 36 -7.62 -9.06 9.62
N GLY A 37 -7.40 -10.36 9.42
CA GLY A 37 -8.47 -11.36 9.42
C GLY A 37 -9.24 -11.49 8.11
N GLU A 38 -8.88 -10.71 7.08
CA GLU A 38 -9.43 -10.89 5.73
C GLU A 38 -8.82 -12.10 5.03
N ASP A 39 -9.57 -12.70 4.11
CA ASP A 39 -9.03 -13.64 3.14
C ASP A 39 -8.22 -12.85 2.09
N PRO A 40 -6.89 -13.03 2.02
CA PRO A 40 -6.07 -12.24 1.13
C PRO A 40 -6.12 -12.74 -0.32
N ARG A 41 -6.86 -13.81 -0.63
CA ARG A 41 -6.97 -14.38 -1.97
C ARG A 41 -7.84 -13.48 -2.85
N GLY A 42 -7.29 -13.08 -4.00
CA GLY A 42 -7.97 -12.27 -5.00
C GLY A 42 -7.11 -11.10 -5.45
N THR A 43 -7.77 -10.07 -6.00
CA THR A 43 -7.07 -8.94 -6.60
C THR A 43 -6.78 -7.86 -5.54
N TRP A 44 -5.50 -7.55 -5.39
CA TRP A 44 -5.03 -6.39 -4.66
C TRP A 44 -4.85 -5.20 -5.61
N VAL A 45 -5.24 -4.01 -5.16
CA VAL A 45 -5.11 -2.79 -5.97
C VAL A 45 -4.18 -1.80 -5.27
N LEU A 46 -3.07 -1.46 -5.93
CA LEU A 46 -2.18 -0.37 -5.53
C LEU A 46 -2.51 0.88 -6.34
N GLU A 47 -3.01 1.91 -5.66
CA GLU A 47 -3.25 3.24 -6.23
C GLU A 47 -2.05 4.15 -5.90
N VAL A 48 -1.41 4.70 -6.92
CA VAL A 48 -0.32 5.69 -6.79
C VAL A 48 -0.68 6.89 -7.66
N GLY A 49 -0.59 8.09 -7.10
CA GLY A 49 -0.88 9.31 -7.82
C GLY A 49 -0.21 10.51 -7.18
N PHE A 50 0.15 11.48 -8.02
CA PHE A 50 0.62 12.78 -7.54
C PHE A 50 -0.56 13.60 -7.03
N GLN A 51 -0.38 14.25 -5.88
CA GLN A 51 -1.37 15.14 -5.29
C GLN A 51 -0.82 16.57 -5.26
N GLY A 52 -1.29 17.39 -6.19
CA GLY A 52 -0.93 18.81 -6.31
C GLY A 52 -1.41 19.37 -7.65
N ASP A 53 -1.41 20.70 -7.76
CA ASP A 53 -1.87 21.39 -8.96
C ASP A 53 -0.82 21.38 -10.08
N GLU A 54 0.46 21.28 -9.69
CA GLU A 54 1.57 21.26 -10.63
C GLU A 54 1.81 19.86 -11.23
N PRO A 55 2.12 19.76 -12.55
CA PRO A 55 2.47 18.51 -13.18
C PRO A 55 3.69 17.86 -12.54
N GLN A 56 3.53 16.64 -12.06
CA GLN A 56 4.60 15.82 -11.49
C GLN A 56 4.83 14.56 -12.33
N ARG A 57 6.05 14.04 -12.26
CA ARG A 57 6.47 12.85 -13.02
C ARG A 57 7.24 11.90 -12.14
N GLY A 58 7.07 10.62 -12.38
CA GLY A 58 7.78 9.55 -11.68
C GLY A 58 7.49 8.21 -12.33
N VAL A 59 8.24 7.20 -11.94
CA VAL A 59 8.12 5.84 -12.45
C VAL A 59 8.10 4.87 -11.28
N LEU A 60 7.08 4.02 -11.21
CA LEU A 60 7.09 2.87 -10.32
C LEU A 60 7.95 1.78 -10.96
N LYS A 61 9.16 1.57 -10.43
CA LYS A 61 10.11 0.57 -10.97
C LYS A 61 9.78 -0.85 -10.51
N GLU A 62 9.49 -1.00 -9.23
CA GLU A 62 9.19 -2.28 -8.61
C GLU A 62 8.19 -2.08 -7.47
N TRP A 63 7.42 -3.12 -7.19
CA TRP A 63 6.61 -3.22 -5.98
C TRP A 63 6.52 -4.70 -5.57
N THR A 64 6.35 -4.93 -4.28
CA THR A 64 6.18 -6.29 -3.73
C THR A 64 5.07 -6.23 -2.70
N LEU A 65 4.09 -7.12 -2.83
CA LEU A 65 3.08 -7.35 -1.82
C LEU A 65 3.54 -8.51 -0.93
N MET A 66 3.77 -8.22 0.35
CA MET A 66 4.10 -9.23 1.35
C MET A 66 2.89 -9.42 2.28
N LEU A 67 2.42 -10.66 2.39
CA LEU A 67 1.30 -11.03 3.22
C LEU A 67 1.82 -11.79 4.45
N HIS A 68 1.44 -11.31 5.63
CA HIS A 68 1.72 -11.98 6.90
C HIS A 68 0.40 -12.48 7.48
N GLY A 69 0.39 -13.73 7.92
CA GLY A 69 -0.81 -14.37 8.46
C GLY A 69 -0.53 -15.81 8.86
N THR A 70 -1.60 -16.53 9.13
CA THR A 70 -1.59 -17.95 9.50
C THR A 70 -2.22 -18.78 8.39
N GLN A 71 -1.87 -20.07 8.31
CA GLN A 71 -2.49 -20.99 7.34
C GLN A 71 -3.97 -21.23 7.63
N SER A 72 -4.34 -21.23 8.90
CA SER A 72 -5.70 -21.43 9.42
C SER A 72 -6.13 -20.23 10.25
N ALA A 73 -7.43 -19.91 10.26
CA ALA A 73 -7.93 -18.79 11.03
C ALA A 73 -7.77 -19.08 12.55
N PRO A 74 -7.26 -18.12 13.34
CA PRO A 74 -6.87 -18.37 14.73
C PRO A 74 -8.03 -18.50 15.74
N TYR A 75 -9.29 -18.48 15.30
CA TYR A 75 -10.50 -18.51 16.16
C TYR A 75 -11.63 -19.38 15.61
N ILE A 76 -11.30 -20.50 14.95
CA ILE A 76 -12.29 -21.51 14.60
C ILE A 76 -12.37 -22.48 15.78
N ASP A 77 -13.46 -22.40 16.55
CA ASP A 77 -13.87 -23.51 17.43
C ASP A 77 -14.30 -24.72 16.58
#